data_AF-A0A5C8AEB2-F1
#
_entry.id   AF-A0A5C8AEB2-F1
#
_cell.length_a   1.000
_cell.length_b   1.000
_cell.length_c   1.000
_cell.angle_alpha   90.00
_cell.angle_beta   90.00
_cell.angle_gamma   90.00
#
_symmetry.space_group_name_H-M   'P 1'
#
loop_
_entity.id
_entity.type
_entity.pdbx_description
1 polymer ?
#
loop_
_entity_poly.entity_id
_entity_poly.type
_entity_poly.pdbx_seq_one_letter_code
_entity_poly.pdbx_strand_id
1 'polypeptide(L)' 'ENMFVGIGAAIMHDHQLQQILQQIPLERLFLETDDSTYSIEEIYRQVAKLKNIDVTFLQETLEVNFHSTFRVN' A
#
# COMPACT_ATOMS: atom_id res chain seq x y z
N GLU A 1 1.58 -6.91 -18.90
CA GLU A 1 0.33 -6.46 -18.24
C GLU A 1 0.01 -7.29 -16.98
N ASN A 2 0.96 -7.44 -16.05
CA ASN A 2 0.71 -8.11 -14.75
C ASN A 2 1.66 -7.56 -13.68
N MET A 3 1.64 -6.25 -13.50
CA MET A 3 2.52 -5.56 -12.55
C MET A 3 1.73 -5.08 -11.34
N PHE A 4 2.37 -5.18 -10.18
CA PHE A 4 1.95 -4.53 -8.94
C PHE A 4 2.85 -3.31 -8.69
N VAL A 5 2.37 -2.37 -7.90
CA VAL A 5 3.11 -1.18 -7.47
C VAL A 5 3.41 -1.32 -5.98
N GLY A 6 4.69 -1.29 -5.62
CA GLY A 6 5.15 -1.14 -4.24
C GLY A 6 5.21 0.34 -3.85
N ILE A 7 4.70 0.69 -2.67
CA ILE A 7 4.80 2.04 -2.12
C ILE A 7 5.40 1.96 -0.71
N GLY A 8 6.56 2.58 -0.56
CA GLY A 8 7.28 2.71 0.70
C GLY A 8 6.99 4.01 1.47
N ALA A 9 7.84 4.29 2.45
CA ALA A 9 7.68 5.40 3.41
C ALA A 9 7.68 6.82 2.80
N ALA A 10 8.07 6.97 1.53
CA ALA A 10 7.92 8.24 0.81
C ALA A 10 6.48 8.77 0.83
N ILE A 11 5.49 7.88 0.95
CA ILE A 11 4.06 8.26 1.04
C ILE A 11 3.76 9.18 2.23
N MET A 12 4.61 9.20 3.24
CA MET A 12 4.45 10.04 4.43
C MET A 12 4.62 11.54 4.13
N HIS A 13 5.37 11.91 3.07
CA HIS A 13 5.74 13.31 2.82
C HIS A 13 5.75 13.73 1.33
N ASP A 14 5.82 12.80 0.38
CA ASP A 14 5.78 13.13 -1.04
C ASP A 14 4.33 13.39 -1.51
N HIS A 15 3.98 14.67 -1.66
CA HIS A 15 2.65 15.08 -2.11
C HIS A 15 2.28 14.61 -3.52
N GLN A 16 3.26 14.49 -4.43
CA GLN A 16 2.99 14.01 -5.78
C GLN A 16 2.65 12.52 -5.75
N LEU A 17 3.40 11.74 -4.97
CA LEU A 17 3.10 10.32 -4.74
C LEU A 17 1.72 10.14 -4.08
N GLN A 18 1.36 10.98 -3.10
CA GLN A 18 0.03 10.96 -2.47
C GLN A 18 -1.11 11.24 -3.47
N GLN A 19 -0.88 12.12 -4.44
CA GLN A 19 -1.85 12.38 -5.52
C GLN A 19 -1.96 11.19 -6.48
N ILE A 20 -0.82 10.61 -6.88
CA ILE A 20 -0.78 9.45 -7.79
C ILE A 20 -1.42 8.22 -7.12
N LEU A 21 -1.29 8.05 -5.80
CA LEU A 21 -1.89 6.96 -5.04
C LEU A 21 -3.39 6.79 -5.32
N GLN A 22 -4.12 7.88 -5.56
CA GLN A 22 -5.55 7.82 -5.86
C GLN A 22 -5.87 7.06 -7.15
N GLN A 23 -4.94 7.03 -8.09
CA GLN A 23 -5.11 6.40 -9.39
C GLN A 23 -4.67 4.93 -9.39
N ILE A 24 -3.96 4.48 -8.35
CA ILE A 24 -3.48 3.11 -8.23
C ILE A 24 -4.62 2.23 -7.68
N PRO A 25 -5.07 1.21 -8.42
CA PRO A 25 -6.08 0.27 -7.94
C PRO A 25 -5.56 -0.51 -6.72
N LEU A 26 -6.44 -0.75 -5.74
CA LEU A 26 -6.05 -1.45 -4.51
C LEU A 26 -5.57 -2.87 -4.79
N GLU A 27 -6.18 -3.56 -5.75
CA GLU A 27 -5.85 -4.91 -6.19
C GLU A 27 -4.51 -5.01 -6.93
N ARG A 28 -3.81 -3.88 -7.11
CA ARG A 28 -2.47 -3.79 -7.72
C ARG A 28 -1.44 -3.15 -6.79
N LEU A 29 -1.77 -2.95 -5.52
CA LEU A 29 -0.92 -2.27 -4.55
C LEU A 29 -0.23 -3.26 -3.60
N PHE A 30 1.01 -2.94 -3.25
CA PHE A 30 1.71 -3.47 -2.07
C PHE A 30 2.32 -2.30 -1.29
N LEU A 31 2.49 -2.49 0.02
CA LEU A 31 3.11 -1.54 0.93
C LEU A 31 4.33 -2.16 1.60
N GLU A 32 5.39 -1.38 1.71
CA GLU A 32 6.68 -1.82 2.22
C GLU A 32 7.31 -0.78 3.14
N THR A 33 8.23 -1.20 3.99
CA THR A 33 8.98 -0.29 4.86
C THR A 33 10.35 0.04 4.30
N ASP A 34 10.87 -0.77 3.36
CA ASP A 34 12.28 -0.83 2.98
C ASP A 34 13.19 -0.77 4.22
N ASP A 35 14.08 0.21 4.30
CA ASP A 35 14.97 0.51 5.43
C ASP A 35 14.51 1.73 6.26
N SER A 36 13.26 2.17 6.10
CA SER A 36 12.74 3.35 6.78
C SER A 36 12.48 3.12 8.27
N THR A 37 12.46 4.22 9.03
CA THR A 37 12.09 4.22 10.46
C THR A 37 10.58 4.18 10.70
N TYR A 38 9.77 4.35 9.66
CA TYR A 38 8.32 4.26 9.77
C TYR A 38 7.91 2.81 9.90
N SER A 39 7.06 2.52 10.86
CA SER A 39 6.45 1.19 10.97
C SER A 39 5.51 0.94 9.80
N ILE A 40 5.33 -0.34 9.46
CA ILE A 40 4.35 -0.73 8.44
C ILE A 40 2.93 -0.27 8.81
N GLU A 41 2.60 -0.20 10.10
CA GLU A 41 1.32 0.31 10.58
C GLU A 41 1.10 1.79 10.22
N GLU A 42 2.13 2.64 10.38
CA GLU A 42 2.05 4.05 10.01
C GLU A 42 1.81 4.22 8.51
N ILE A 43 2.48 3.41 7.68
CA ILE A 43 2.31 3.41 6.22
C ILE A 43 0.89 2.96 5.85
N TYR A 44 0.38 1.88 6.45
CA TYR A 44 -1.01 1.43 6.27
C TYR A 44 -2.01 2.53 6.63
N ARG A 45 -1.85 3.18 7.79
CA ARG A 45 -2.75 4.24 8.24
C ARG A 45 -2.73 5.45 7.30
N GLN A 46 -1.55 5.84 6.81
CA GLN A 46 -1.42 6.95 5.87
C GLN A 46 -2.09 6.63 4.53
N VAL A 47 -1.87 5.43 3.99
CA VAL A 47 -2.49 5.01 2.72
C VAL A 47 -4.00 4.87 2.84
N ALA A 48 -4.50 4.28 3.93
CA ALA A 48 -5.93 4.17 4.20
C ALA A 48 -6.60 5.54 4.31
N LYS A 49 -5.97 6.47 5.04
CA LYS A 49 -6.41 7.86 5.16
C LYS A 49 -6.48 8.54 3.78
N LEU A 50 -5.43 8.42 2.97
CA LEU A 50 -5.38 9.05 1.65
C LEU A 50 -6.44 8.46 0.72
N LYS A 51 -6.64 7.14 0.72
CA LYS A 51 -7.67 6.46 -0.08
C LYS A 51 -9.09 6.60 0.50
N ASN A 52 -9.24 7.19 1.69
CA ASN A 52 -10.50 7.34 2.41
C ASN A 52 -11.23 5.99 2.61
N ILE A 53 -10.49 4.99 3.09
CA ILE A 53 -10.98 3.64 3.38
C ILE A 53 -10.57 3.23 4.79
N ASP A 54 -11.20 2.17 5.29
CA ASP A 54 -10.79 1.59 6.56
C ASP A 54 -9.43 0.88 6.43
N VAL A 55 -8.60 0.97 7.47
CA VAL A 55 -7.25 0.38 7.47
C VAL A 55 -7.29 -1.15 7.48
N THR A 56 -8.28 -1.76 8.12
CA THR A 56 -8.46 -3.22 8.13
C THR A 56 -8.89 -3.71 6.75
N PHE A 57 -9.81 -3.00 6.08
CA PHE A 57 -10.19 -3.29 4.70
C PHE A 57 -9.00 -3.19 3.73
N LEU A 58 -8.13 -2.19 3.92
CA LEU A 58 -6.89 -2.08 3.15
C LEU A 58 -5.98 -3.30 3.39
N GLN A 59 -5.74 -3.67 4.65
CA GLN A 59 -4.91 -4.81 5.01
C GLN A 59 -5.42 -6.12 4.41
N GLU A 60 -6.71 -6.41 4.54
CA GLU A 60 -7.36 -7.59 3.96
C GLU A 60 -7.18 -7.63 2.43
N THR A 61 -7.35 -6.49 1.77
CA THR A 61 -7.16 -6.39 0.32
C THR A 61 -5.71 -6.67 -0.09
N LEU A 62 -4.73 -6.11 0.64
CA LEU A 62 -3.32 -6.33 0.32
C LEU A 62 -2.87 -7.76 0.64
N GLU A 63 -3.47 -8.41 1.64
CA GLU A 63 -3.27 -9.82 1.94
C GLU A 63 -3.76 -10.71 0.79
N VAL A 64 -4.93 -10.42 0.21
CA VAL A 64 -5.42 -11.11 -0.99
C VAL A 64 -4.47 -10.92 -2.18
N ASN A 65 -3.96 -9.70 -2.38
CA ASN A 65 -2.94 -9.43 -3.41
C ASN A 65 -1.68 -10.28 -3.18
N PHE A 66 -1.25 -10.39 -1.92
CA PHE A 66 -0.06 -11.13 -1.55
C PHE A 66 -0.22 -12.62 -1.85
N HIS A 67 -1.31 -13.25 -1.39
CA HIS A 67 -1.55 -14.68 -1.64
C HIS A 67 -1.74 -15.00 -3.12
N SER A 68 -2.43 -14.13 -3.88
CA SER A 68 -2.61 -14.32 -5.33
C SER A 68 -1.32 -14.19 -6.13
N THR A 69 -0.34 -13.42 -5.61
CA THR A 69 0.94 -13.16 -6.27
C THR A 69 2.02 -14.15 -5.86
N PHE A 70 2.23 -14.32 -4.55
CA PHE A 70 3.39 -15.03 -4.01
C PHE A 70 3.13 -16.51 -3.70
N ARG A 71 1.88 -16.99 -3.86
CA ARG A 71 1.50 -18.42 -3.70
C ARG A 71 2.09 -19.06 -2.43
N VAL A 72 2.01 -18.33 -1.31
CA VAL A 72 2.51 -18.80 -0.02
C VAL A 72 1.39 -19.54 0.69
N ASN A 73 1.68 -20.77 1.12
CA ASN A 73 0.80 -21.63 1.94
C ASN A 73 0.88 -21.27 3.42
#